data_AF-A0A267T2J6-F1
#
_entry.id   AF-A0A267T2J6-F1
#
_cell.length_a   1.000
_cell.length_b   1.000
_cell.length_c   1.000
_cell.angle_alpha   90.00
_cell.angle_beta   90.00
_cell.angle_gamma   90.00
#
_symmetry.space_group_name_H-M   'P 1'
#
loop_
_entity.id
_entity.type
_entity.pdbx_description
1 polymer ?
#
loop_
_entity_poly.entity_id
_entity_poly.type
_entity_poly.pdbx_seq_one_letter_code
_entity_poly.pdbx_strand_id
1 'polypeptide(L)'
;MSKLTFKFKINVVNGMRPKQIRINDGQKKDKELDDCQSTEDPNVFEGEILSTVILTSVEVSVSGVGALSGLIGSFNLTLKANDKKLFKEDQELKVTDGNRFSFFKKQVKLPQ
;
A
#
# COMPACT_ATOMS: atom_id res chain seq x y z
N MET A 1 -4.40 22.44 -10.18
CA MET A 1 -3.97 21.69 -8.98
C MET A 1 -3.03 20.59 -9.42
N SER A 2 -1.84 20.48 -8.82
CA SER A 2 -0.92 19.38 -9.13
C SER A 2 -1.45 18.09 -8.51
N LYS A 3 -1.69 17.06 -9.32
CA LYS A 3 -2.10 15.74 -8.83
C LYS A 3 -0.94 15.11 -8.06
N LEU A 4 -1.22 14.57 -6.87
CA LEU A 4 -0.25 13.83 -6.08
C LEU A 4 -0.34 12.36 -6.43
N THR A 5 0.79 11.74 -6.78
CA THR A 5 0.85 10.32 -7.16
C THR A 5 1.58 9.52 -6.09
N PHE A 6 0.87 8.58 -5.50
CA PHE A 6 1.41 7.59 -4.56
C PHE A 6 1.78 6.32 -5.31
N LYS A 7 3.05 5.92 -5.26
CA LYS A 7 3.51 4.63 -5.80
C LYS A 7 3.67 3.64 -4.67
N PHE A 8 3.07 2.47 -4.77
CA PHE A 8 3.20 1.42 -3.78
C PHE A 8 3.82 0.14 -4.36
N LYS A 9 4.42 -0.65 -3.48
CA LYS A 9 4.89 -2.01 -3.74
C LYS A 9 4.55 -2.88 -2.53
N ILE A 10 3.79 -3.95 -2.73
CA ILE A 10 3.56 -5.00 -1.71
C ILE A 10 4.33 -6.22 -2.15
N ASN A 11 5.22 -6.72 -1.29
CA ASN A 11 5.79 -8.05 -1.45
C ASN A 11 5.06 -8.99 -0.48
N VAL A 12 4.26 -9.90 -1.02
CA VAL A 12 3.64 -10.96 -0.24
C VAL A 12 4.51 -12.22 -0.27
N VAL A 13 4.20 -13.16 0.61
CA VAL A 13 4.75 -14.53 0.53
C VAL A 13 3.65 -15.48 0.10
N ASN A 14 4.03 -16.65 -0.44
CA ASN A 14 3.06 -17.65 -0.91
C ASN A 14 1.95 -17.90 0.13
N GLY A 15 0.69 -17.75 -0.32
CA GLY A 15 -0.49 -17.89 0.52
C GLY A 15 -1.04 -16.58 1.09
N MET A 16 -0.32 -15.46 0.99
CA MET A 16 -0.84 -14.12 1.28
C MET A 16 -1.44 -13.47 0.04
N ARG A 17 -2.56 -12.75 0.21
CA ARG A 17 -3.22 -11.99 -0.85
C ARG A 17 -3.71 -10.64 -0.33
N PRO A 18 -3.24 -9.50 -0.89
CA PRO A 18 -3.80 -8.20 -0.55
C PRO A 18 -5.23 -8.11 -1.09
N LYS A 19 -6.09 -7.44 -0.33
CA LYS A 19 -7.52 -7.26 -0.68
C LYS A 19 -7.90 -5.81 -0.86
N GLN A 20 -7.25 -4.93 -0.11
CA GLN A 20 -7.47 -3.51 -0.22
C GLN A 20 -6.21 -2.73 0.14
N ILE A 21 -5.95 -1.69 -0.63
CA ILE A 21 -5.05 -0.59 -0.28
C ILE A 21 -5.88 0.69 -0.34
N ARG A 22 -5.78 1.51 0.69
CA ARG A 22 -6.34 2.85 0.71
C ARG A 22 -5.28 3.84 1.12
N ILE A 23 -5.20 4.95 0.38
CA ILE A 23 -4.32 6.08 0.66
C ILE A 23 -5.17 7.33 0.52
N ASN A 24 -5.47 7.98 1.66
CA ASN A 24 -6.39 9.13 1.72
C ASN A 24 -7.75 8.87 1.03
N ASP A 25 -8.06 9.64 -0.03
CA ASP A 25 -9.25 9.56 -0.87
C ASP A 25 -9.15 8.46 -1.94
N GLY A 26 -7.93 8.01 -2.27
CA GLY A 26 -7.70 6.97 -3.26
C GLY A 26 -7.71 5.56 -2.68
N GLN A 27 -8.18 4.58 -3.46
CA GLN A 27 -8.19 3.17 -3.07
C GLN A 27 -8.05 2.24 -4.27
N LYS A 28 -7.57 1.01 -4.01
CA LYS A 28 -7.63 -0.13 -4.92
C LYS A 28 -8.15 -1.36 -4.17
N LYS A 29 -9.05 -2.13 -4.78
CA LYS A 29 -9.66 -3.33 -4.19
C LYS A 29 -9.69 -4.50 -5.15
N ASP A 30 -9.62 -5.71 -4.60
CA ASP A 30 -9.82 -7.00 -5.30
C ASP A 30 -9.21 -7.01 -6.71
N LYS A 31 -10.04 -6.94 -7.77
CA LYS A 31 -9.59 -7.02 -9.17
C LYS A 31 -8.59 -5.93 -9.54
N GLU A 32 -8.74 -4.72 -9.00
CA GLU A 32 -7.80 -3.63 -9.28
C GLU A 32 -6.40 -3.89 -8.69
N LEU A 33 -6.33 -4.74 -7.65
CA LEU A 33 -5.06 -5.21 -7.11
C LEU A 33 -4.51 -6.36 -7.94
N ASP A 34 -5.36 -7.25 -8.49
CA ASP A 34 -4.90 -8.28 -9.42
C ASP A 34 -4.23 -7.64 -10.66
N ASP A 35 -4.76 -6.52 -11.16
CA ASP A 35 -4.12 -5.73 -12.23
C ASP A 35 -2.79 -5.08 -11.82
N CYS A 36 -2.52 -4.97 -10.52
CA CYS A 36 -1.26 -4.47 -9.98
C CYS A 36 -0.24 -5.59 -9.76
N GLN A 37 -0.60 -6.86 -9.98
CA GLN A 37 0.33 -7.97 -9.82
C GLN A 37 1.44 -7.88 -10.86
N SER A 38 2.69 -7.97 -10.43
CA SER A 38 3.85 -7.94 -11.31
C SER A 38 3.83 -9.15 -12.25
N THR A 39 4.17 -8.91 -13.52
CA THR A 39 4.33 -9.97 -14.52
C THR A 39 5.62 -10.78 -14.32
N GLU A 40 6.59 -10.24 -13.57
CA GLU A 40 7.88 -10.87 -13.31
C GLU A 40 7.85 -11.71 -12.02
N ASP A 41 7.09 -11.26 -11.01
CA ASP A 41 6.97 -11.94 -9.73
C ASP A 41 5.51 -11.91 -9.24
N PRO A 42 4.80 -13.06 -9.20
CA PRO A 42 3.41 -13.12 -8.75
C PRO A 42 3.24 -12.77 -7.26
N ASN A 43 4.32 -12.72 -6.48
CA ASN A 43 4.28 -12.30 -5.09
C ASN A 43 4.43 -10.79 -4.91
N VAL A 44 4.58 -10.04 -6.00
CA VAL A 44 4.78 -8.59 -5.96
C VAL A 44 3.56 -7.90 -6.57
N PHE A 45 3.03 -6.91 -5.85
CA PHE A 45 1.96 -6.04 -6.33
C PHE A 45 2.46 -4.59 -6.36
N GLU A 46 2.53 -3.99 -7.54
CA GLU A 46 3.01 -2.64 -7.76
C GLU A 46 1.95 -1.80 -8.47
N GLY A 47 1.75 -0.58 -7.99
CA GLY A 47 0.76 0.29 -8.60
C GLY A 47 0.81 1.72 -8.11
N GLU A 48 -0.10 2.50 -8.66
CA GLU A 48 -0.21 3.93 -8.36
C GLU A 48 -1.63 4.29 -7.90
N ILE A 49 -1.71 5.18 -6.92
CA ILE A 49 -2.95 5.79 -6.45
C ILE A 49 -2.81 7.31 -6.59
N LEU A 50 -3.73 7.91 -7.33
CA LEU A 50 -3.82 9.35 -7.48
C LEU A 50 -4.63 9.94 -6.32
N SER A 51 -4.08 10.95 -5.67
CA SER A 51 -4.77 11.74 -4.65
C SER A 51 -5.09 13.11 -5.21
N THR A 52 -6.34 13.52 -5.07
CA THR A 52 -6.80 14.86 -5.51
C THR A 52 -6.73 15.90 -4.40
N VAL A 53 -6.51 15.45 -3.16
CA VAL A 53 -6.53 16.29 -1.95
C VAL A 53 -5.20 17.01 -1.76
N ILE A 54 -5.26 18.27 -1.27
CA ILE A 54 -4.11 18.99 -0.70
C ILE A 54 -3.81 18.38 0.68
N LEU A 55 -2.66 17.73 0.83
CA LEU A 55 -2.39 16.91 2.01
C LEU A 55 -1.63 17.67 3.08
N THR A 56 -2.17 17.67 4.30
CA THR A 56 -1.45 18.00 5.55
C THR A 56 -1.04 16.74 6.31
N SER A 57 -1.67 15.61 6.00
CA SER A 57 -1.37 14.28 6.51
C SER A 57 -1.56 13.21 5.43
N VAL A 58 -0.92 12.06 5.61
CA VAL A 58 -1.12 10.87 4.80
C VAL A 58 -1.72 9.76 5.67
N GLU A 59 -2.86 9.24 5.26
CA GLU A 59 -3.51 8.08 5.86
C GLU A 59 -3.37 6.88 4.93
N VAL A 60 -2.84 5.78 5.45
CA VAL A 60 -2.62 4.53 4.71
C VAL A 60 -3.28 3.39 5.44
N SER A 61 -4.03 2.58 4.71
CA SER A 61 -4.59 1.32 5.18
C SER A 61 -4.29 0.23 4.18
N VAL A 62 -3.77 -0.90 4.65
CA VAL A 62 -3.55 -2.10 3.84
C VAL A 62 -4.17 -3.28 4.57
N SER A 63 -4.93 -4.09 3.85
CA SER A 63 -5.53 -5.30 4.43
C SER A 63 -5.57 -6.44 3.42
N GLY A 64 -5.53 -7.66 3.94
CA GLY A 64 -5.62 -8.87 3.12
C GLY A 64 -5.79 -10.13 3.95
N VAL A 65 -5.59 -11.25 3.27
CA VAL A 65 -5.71 -12.60 3.83
C VAL A 65 -4.41 -13.37 3.66
N GLY A 66 -4.19 -14.36 4.51
CA GLY A 66 -3.05 -15.28 4.46
C GLY A 66 -3.51 -16.72 4.68
N ALA A 67 -2.77 -17.69 4.16
CA ALA A 67 -3.10 -19.10 4.39
C ALA A 67 -2.83 -19.53 5.84
N LEU A 68 -1.83 -18.92 6.48
CA LEU A 68 -1.34 -19.29 7.81
C LEU A 68 -0.98 -18.06 8.65
N SER A 69 -1.18 -18.17 9.97
CA SER A 69 -0.70 -17.19 10.94
C SER A 69 0.83 -17.09 10.94
N GLY A 70 1.35 -15.89 11.15
CA GLY A 70 2.79 -15.66 11.24
C GLY A 70 3.51 -15.49 9.89
N LEU A 71 2.81 -15.61 8.76
CA LEU A 71 3.36 -15.19 7.47
C LEU A 71 3.65 -13.67 7.50
N ILE A 72 4.82 -13.30 6.98
CA ILE A 72 5.32 -11.92 6.96
C ILE A 72 5.56 -11.52 5.51
N GLY A 73 4.84 -10.49 5.07
CA GLY A 73 5.11 -9.74 3.85
C GLY A 73 5.60 -8.32 4.16
N SER A 74 5.72 -7.48 3.13
CA SER A 74 6.09 -6.08 3.29
C SER A 74 5.30 -5.17 2.37
N PHE A 75 5.15 -3.91 2.79
CA PHE A 75 4.55 -2.84 2.04
C PHE A 75 5.50 -1.63 2.03
N ASN A 76 5.81 -1.15 0.83
CA ASN A 76 6.46 0.13 0.61
C ASN A 76 5.47 1.11 -0.01
N LEU A 77 5.46 2.34 0.49
CA LEU A 77 4.77 3.46 -0.12
C LEU A 77 5.72 4.63 -0.34
N THR A 78 5.66 5.25 -1.51
CA THR A 78 6.40 6.47 -1.82
C THR A 78 5.50 7.52 -2.45
N LEU A 79 5.53 8.75 -1.94
CA LEU A 79 4.93 9.92 -2.58
C LEU A 79 6.01 10.73 -3.28
N LYS A 80 5.78 11.07 -4.56
CA LYS A 80 6.60 12.05 -5.29
C LYS A 80 5.72 13.19 -5.81
N ALA A 81 6.21 14.41 -5.69
CA ALA A 81 5.63 15.59 -6.35
C ALA A 81 6.76 16.41 -6.99
N ASN A 82 6.62 16.75 -8.27
CA ASN A 82 7.63 17.49 -9.03
C ASN A 82 9.05 16.91 -8.85
N ASP A 83 9.18 15.60 -9.03
CA ASP A 83 10.41 14.80 -8.87
C ASP A 83 11.05 14.78 -7.47
N LYS A 84 10.47 15.48 -6.49
CA LYS A 84 10.88 15.41 -5.08
C LYS A 84 10.11 14.33 -4.34
N LYS A 85 10.84 13.49 -3.59
CA LYS A 85 10.27 12.49 -2.70
C LYS A 85 9.79 13.17 -1.41
N LEU A 86 8.49 13.14 -1.16
CA LEU A 86 7.87 13.80 -0.01
C LEU A 86 7.58 12.85 1.15
N PHE A 87 7.34 11.57 0.86
CA PHE A 87 6.95 10.59 1.86
C PHE A 87 7.49 9.21 1.50
N LYS A 88 7.93 8.45 2.50
CA LYS A 88 8.26 7.03 2.40
C LYS A 88 7.65 6.31 3.60
N GLU A 89 7.00 5.19 3.35
CA GLU A 89 6.63 4.22 4.38
C GLU A 89 7.20 2.86 4.00
N ASP A 90 7.78 2.17 4.99
CA ASP A 90 8.17 0.77 4.90
C ASP A 90 7.51 0.05 6.08
N GLN A 91 6.72 -0.97 5.81
CA GLN A 91 5.94 -1.67 6.82
C GLN A 91 5.97 -3.18 6.61
N GLU A 92 6.16 -3.94 7.69
CA GLU A 92 5.96 -5.39 7.70
C GLU A 92 4.47 -5.72 7.83
N LEU A 93 3.97 -6.64 7.00
CA LEU A 93 2.61 -7.13 7.01
C LEU A 93 2.59 -8.53 7.63
N LYS A 94 2.07 -8.64 8.85
CA LYS A 94 1.98 -9.92 9.57
C LYS A 94 0.56 -10.45 9.58
N VAL A 95 0.38 -11.72 9.22
CA VAL A 95 -0.89 -12.43 9.43
C VAL A 95 -0.99 -12.78 10.91
N THR A 96 -2.01 -12.25 11.60
CA THR A 96 -2.15 -12.38 13.06
C THR A 96 -3.21 -13.42 13.43
N ASP A 97 -4.47 -13.09 13.21
CA ASP A 97 -5.62 -13.89 13.65
C ASP A 97 -6.63 -14.07 12.50
N GLY A 98 -7.29 -15.23 12.47
CA GLY A 98 -8.30 -15.57 11.47
C GLY A 98 -7.78 -15.51 10.03
N ASN A 99 -6.47 -15.78 9.82
CA ASN A 99 -5.85 -15.77 8.50
C ASN A 99 -5.94 -14.39 7.80
N ARG A 100 -5.91 -13.31 8.57
CA ARG A 100 -5.97 -11.93 8.06
C ARG A 100 -4.75 -11.11 8.49
N PHE A 101 -4.42 -10.13 7.67
CA PHE A 101 -3.48 -9.07 8.04
C PHE A 101 -4.12 -7.71 7.79
N SER A 102 -3.81 -6.76 8.66
CA SER A 102 -4.24 -5.38 8.53
C SER A 102 -3.17 -4.45 9.09
N PHE A 103 -2.93 -3.37 8.37
CA PHE A 103 -2.07 -2.28 8.77
C PHE A 103 -2.82 -0.97 8.55
N PHE A 104 -2.72 -0.07 9.53
CA PHE A 104 -3.21 1.30 9.41
C PHE A 104 -2.16 2.24 9.99
N LYS A 105 -1.85 3.30 9.24
CA LYS A 105 -0.99 4.38 9.70
C LYS A 105 -1.52 5.71 9.23
N LYS A 106 -1.58 6.66 10.17
CA LYS A 106 -1.82 8.08 9.90
C LYS A 106 -0.56 8.84 10.27
N GLN A 107 0.09 9.46 9.30
CA GLN A 107 1.25 10.32 9.53
C GLN A 107 0.89 11.76 9.18
N VAL A 108 1.01 12.64 10.17
CA VAL A 108 0.83 14.09 10.01
C VAL A 108 2.19 14.73 9.78
N LYS A 109 2.27 15.65 8.81
CA LYS A 109 3.46 16.33 8.25
C LYS A 109 4.06 15.63 7.02
N LEU A 110 3.67 16.15 5.85
CA LEU A 110 4.56 16.14 4.70
C LEU A 110 5.67 17.19 4.95
N PRO A 111 6.92 16.93 4.53
CA PRO A 111 7.95 17.95 4.50
C PRO A 111 7.46 19.10 3.62
N GLN A 112 7.54 20.33 4.14
CA GLN A 112 7.23 21.56 3.40
C GLN A 112 8.25 21.78 2.27
#